data_AF-A0A6C2TWB0-F1
#
_entry.id   AF-A0A6C2TWB0-F1
#
_cell.length_a   1.000
_cell.length_b   1.000
_cell.length_c   1.000
_cell.angle_alpha   90.00
_cell.angle_beta   90.00
_cell.angle_gamma   90.00
#
_symmetry.space_group_name_H-M   'P 1'
#
loop_
_entity.id
_entity.type
_entity.pdbx_description
1 polymer ?
#
loop_
_entity_poly.entity_id
_entity_poly.type
_entity_poly.pdbx_seq_one_letter_code
_entity_poly.pdbx_strand_id
1 'polypeptide(L)'
;MATKRKTVRKKKPTKKNQVQVPFPVVLANVLVMVAVLGLSYMWLCSRCDALGKEIKNKERELRSANKRLTHEQDRWSSITSPVNLERAIKKYRLNMTMPKGNQVVKISNWDGQAGTAKVEHR
;
A
#
# COMPACT_ATOMS: atom_id res chain seq x y z
N MET A 1 -74.98 -73.48 -29.95
CA MET A 1 -74.30 -72.33 -30.60
C MET A 1 -73.23 -71.80 -29.65
N ALA A 2 -71.98 -71.79 -30.10
CA ALA A 2 -70.79 -71.62 -29.25
C ALA A 2 -70.56 -70.16 -28.83
N THR A 3 -70.28 -69.98 -27.54
CA THR A 3 -69.95 -68.74 -26.83
C THR A 3 -68.58 -68.21 -27.24
N LYS A 4 -68.50 -66.96 -27.71
CA LYS A 4 -67.21 -66.23 -27.87
C LYS A 4 -67.12 -65.08 -26.86
N ARG A 5 -66.46 -65.33 -25.72
CA ARG A 5 -66.01 -64.29 -24.79
C ARG A 5 -64.81 -63.55 -25.42
N LYS A 6 -64.98 -62.29 -25.80
CA LYS A 6 -63.86 -61.40 -26.19
C LYS A 6 -63.11 -60.96 -24.92
N THR A 7 -61.91 -61.47 -24.73
CA THR A 7 -60.98 -60.99 -23.70
C THR A 7 -60.35 -59.67 -24.15
N VAL A 8 -60.82 -58.56 -23.58
CA VAL A 8 -60.23 -57.23 -23.78
C VAL A 8 -58.92 -57.16 -22.98
N ARG A 9 -57.78 -57.28 -23.66
CA ARG A 9 -56.45 -57.04 -23.06
C ARG A 9 -56.33 -55.56 -22.70
N LYS A 10 -56.42 -55.24 -21.41
CA LYS A 10 -56.09 -53.89 -20.89
C LYS A 10 -54.59 -53.63 -21.10
N LYS A 11 -54.26 -52.69 -22.00
CA LYS A 11 -52.90 -52.17 -22.13
C LYS A 11 -52.57 -51.34 -20.88
N LYS A 12 -51.52 -51.72 -20.16
CA LYS A 12 -50.99 -50.92 -19.03
C LYS A 12 -50.37 -49.62 -19.59
N PRO A 13 -50.62 -48.44 -18.98
CA PRO A 13 -49.94 -47.23 -19.39
C PRO A 13 -48.46 -47.32 -19.01
N THR A 14 -47.58 -47.19 -20.00
CA THR A 14 -46.15 -47.04 -19.79
C THR A 14 -45.90 -45.72 -19.08
N LYS A 15 -45.55 -45.78 -17.79
CA LYS A 15 -45.06 -44.62 -17.03
C LYS A 15 -43.78 -44.14 -17.70
N LYS A 16 -43.86 -43.02 -18.41
CA LYS A 16 -42.67 -42.29 -18.87
C LYS A 16 -42.02 -41.70 -17.62
N ASN A 17 -40.84 -42.19 -17.28
CA ASN A 17 -39.98 -41.56 -16.28
C ASN A 17 -39.61 -40.18 -16.82
N GLN A 18 -40.39 -39.17 -16.45
CA GLN A 18 -39.95 -37.79 -16.54
C GLN A 18 -38.76 -37.68 -15.61
N VAL A 19 -37.57 -37.61 -16.19
CA VAL A 19 -36.37 -37.20 -15.48
C VAL A 19 -36.65 -35.75 -15.07
N GLN A 20 -37.16 -35.58 -13.84
CA GLN A 20 -37.22 -34.29 -13.18
C GLN A 20 -35.78 -33.93 -12.82
N VAL A 21 -35.03 -33.49 -13.82
CA VAL A 21 -33.86 -32.66 -13.55
C VAL A 21 -34.36 -31.50 -12.69
N PRO A 22 -33.74 -31.21 -11.52
CA PRO A 22 -34.08 -30.07 -10.69
C PRO A 22 -33.57 -28.77 -11.36
N PHE A 23 -33.96 -28.57 -12.61
CA PHE A 23 -33.60 -27.46 -13.49
C PHE A 23 -33.82 -26.09 -12.83
N PRO A 24 -34.92 -25.82 -12.10
CA PRO A 24 -35.06 -24.52 -11.43
C PRO A 24 -34.05 -24.32 -10.28
N VAL A 25 -33.66 -25.38 -9.57
CA VAL A 25 -32.72 -25.29 -8.44
C VAL A 25 -31.30 -25.06 -8.94
N VAL A 26 -30.89 -25.78 -9.99
CA VAL A 26 -29.55 -25.61 -10.59
C VAL A 26 -29.41 -24.20 -11.16
N LEU A 27 -30.43 -23.71 -11.87
CA LEU A 27 -30.40 -22.39 -12.49
C LEU A 27 -30.40 -21.26 -11.43
N ALA A 28 -31.16 -21.42 -10.35
CA ALA A 28 -31.10 -20.51 -9.20
C ALA A 28 -29.70 -20.48 -8.54
N ASN A 29 -29.08 -21.65 -8.33
CA ASN A 29 -27.74 -21.72 -7.75
C ASN A 29 -26.67 -21.06 -8.62
N VAL A 30 -26.72 -21.26 -9.94
CA VAL A 30 -25.79 -20.58 -10.87
C VAL A 30 -25.98 -19.07 -10.81
N LEU A 31 -27.23 -18.60 -10.78
CA LEU A 31 -27.53 -17.18 -10.71
C LEU A 31 -27.04 -16.54 -9.40
N VAL A 32 -27.22 -17.23 -8.27
CA VAL A 32 -26.65 -16.82 -6.98
C VAL A 32 -25.13 -16.80 -7.03
N MET A 33 -24.49 -17.80 -7.65
CA MET A 33 -23.03 -17.84 -7.75
C MET A 33 -22.49 -16.64 -8.53
N VAL A 34 -23.13 -16.31 -9.67
CA VAL A 34 -22.77 -15.13 -10.47
C VAL A 34 -22.98 -13.85 -9.68
N ALA A 35 -24.08 -13.73 -8.92
CA ALA A 35 -24.33 -12.58 -8.08
C ALA A 35 -23.27 -12.41 -6.99
N VAL A 36 -22.88 -13.49 -6.30
CA VAL A 36 -21.83 -13.48 -5.27
C VAL A 36 -20.49 -13.10 -5.90
N LEU A 37 -20.15 -13.64 -7.06
CA LEU A 37 -18.93 -13.28 -7.79
C LEU A 37 -18.92 -11.79 -8.17
N GLY A 38 -20.02 -11.27 -8.72
CA GLY A 38 -20.14 -9.85 -9.07
C GLY A 38 -20.00 -8.92 -7.86
N LEU A 39 -20.67 -9.24 -6.75
CA LEU A 39 -20.55 -8.49 -5.49
C LEU A 39 -19.13 -8.56 -4.93
N SER A 40 -18.51 -9.74 -4.94
CA SER A 40 -17.14 -9.93 -4.46
C SER A 40 -16.13 -9.13 -5.28
N TYR A 41 -16.32 -9.09 -6.60
CA TYR A 41 -15.49 -8.31 -7.52
C TYR A 41 -15.62 -6.82 -7.23
N MET A 42 -16.85 -6.31 -7.10
CA MET A 42 -17.08 -4.89 -6.82
C MET A 42 -16.53 -4.48 -5.45
N TRP A 43 -16.65 -5.36 -4.45
CA TRP A 43 -16.03 -5.17 -3.14
C TRP A 43 -14.51 -5.11 -3.24
N LEU A 44 -13.90 -6.00 -4.02
CA LEU A 44 -12.44 -6.04 -4.21
C LEU A 44 -11.94 -4.78 -4.92
N CYS A 45 -12.63 -4.34 -5.98
CA CYS A 45 -12.31 -3.07 -6.65
C CYS A 45 -12.37 -1.89 -5.68
N SER A 46 -13.44 -1.78 -4.89
CA SER A 46 -13.58 -0.71 -3.89
C SER A 46 -12.48 -0.75 -2.83
N ARG A 47 -12.07 -1.95 -2.40
CA ARG A 47 -10.94 -2.12 -1.48
C ARG A 47 -9.61 -1.71 -2.11
N CYS A 48 -9.35 -2.12 -3.35
CA CYS A 48 -8.14 -1.72 -4.07
C CYS A 48 -8.04 -0.19 -4.23
N ASP A 49 -9.15 0.49 -4.54
CA ASP A 49 -9.18 1.96 -4.62
C ASP A 49 -8.89 2.61 -3.26
N ALA A 50 -9.43 2.07 -2.17
CA ALA A 50 -9.15 2.55 -0.82
C ALA A 50 -7.66 2.39 -0.47
N LEU A 51 -7.08 1.21 -0.73
CA LEU A 51 -5.66 0.95 -0.49
C LEU A 51 -4.77 1.87 -1.34
N GLY A 52 -5.09 2.06 -2.63
CA GLY A 52 -4.34 2.96 -3.50
C GLY A 52 -4.37 4.41 -3.01
N LYS A 53 -5.49 4.85 -2.44
CA LYS A 53 -5.62 6.18 -1.84
C LYS A 53 -4.77 6.32 -0.58
N GLU A 54 -4.74 5.31 0.28
CA GLU A 54 -3.89 5.29 1.48
C GLU A 54 -2.41 5.34 1.12
N ILE A 55 -1.96 4.53 0.15
CA ILE A 55 -0.58 4.53 -0.33
C ILE A 55 -0.21 5.93 -0.85
N LYS A 56 -1.06 6.53 -1.69
CA LYS A 56 -0.82 7.87 -2.24
C LYS A 56 -0.74 8.94 -1.16
N ASN A 57 -1.53 8.82 -0.10
CA ASN A 57 -1.46 9.73 1.04
C ASN A 57 -0.13 9.58 1.79
N LYS A 58 0.32 8.33 2.02
CA LYS A 58 1.61 8.05 2.65
C LYS A 58 2.79 8.52 1.81
N GLU A 59 2.75 8.31 0.49
CA GLU A 59 3.76 8.85 -0.42
C GLU A 59 3.80 10.39 -0.39
N ARG A 60 2.63 11.04 -0.34
CA ARG A 60 2.55 12.51 -0.23
C ARG A 60 3.17 13.00 1.08
N GLU A 61 2.88 12.34 2.19
CA GLU A 61 3.44 12.65 3.50
C GLU A 61 4.98 12.56 3.46
N LEU A 62 5.50 11.45 2.92
CA LEU A 62 6.95 11.22 2.78
C LEU A 62 7.61 12.28 1.89
N ARG A 63 7.01 12.61 0.73
CA ARG A 63 7.51 13.69 -0.15
C ARG A 63 7.52 15.04 0.55
N SER A 64 6.50 15.34 1.36
CA SER A 64 6.42 16.62 2.07
C SER A 64 7.50 16.73 3.15
N ALA A 65 7.77 15.65 3.88
CA ALA A 65 8.84 15.59 4.88
C ALA A 65 10.22 15.71 4.22
N ASN A 66 10.46 14.97 3.14
CA ASN A 66 11.72 15.04 2.41
C ASN A 66 11.96 16.46 1.84
N LYS A 67 10.92 17.10 1.29
CA LYS A 67 11.02 18.48 0.80
C LYS A 67 11.40 19.47 1.91
N ARG A 68 10.90 19.28 3.14
CA ARG A 68 11.29 20.10 4.30
C ARG A 68 12.76 19.89 4.63
N LEU A 69 13.20 18.64 4.68
CA LEU A 69 14.60 18.31 4.95
C LEU A 69 15.53 18.90 3.88
N THR A 70 15.19 18.81 2.60
CA THR A 70 16.02 19.40 1.53
C THR A 70 16.08 20.92 1.64
N HIS A 71 14.95 21.58 1.94
CA HIS A 71 14.94 23.04 2.13
C HIS A 71 15.76 23.46 3.35
N GLU A 72 15.68 22.73 4.44
CA GLU A 72 16.51 22.98 5.61
C GLU A 72 17.97 22.74 5.27
N GLN A 73 18.32 21.60 4.66
CA GLN A 73 19.70 21.32 4.26
C GLN A 73 20.28 22.40 3.34
N ASP A 74 19.50 22.90 2.37
CA ASP A 74 19.91 24.01 1.49
C ASP A 74 20.05 25.33 2.26
N ARG A 75 19.18 25.57 3.25
CA ARG A 75 19.30 26.75 4.11
C ARG A 75 20.55 26.67 4.99
N TRP A 76 20.83 25.52 5.58
CA TRP A 76 22.01 25.30 6.40
C TRP A 76 23.29 25.34 5.58
N SER A 77 23.29 24.76 4.37
CA SER A 77 24.43 24.82 3.47
C SER A 77 24.73 26.24 3.01
N SER A 78 23.69 27.04 2.71
CA SER A 78 23.87 28.44 2.33
C SER A 78 24.39 29.30 3.48
N ILE A 79 23.89 29.12 4.71
CA ILE A 79 24.37 29.85 5.90
C ILE A 79 25.79 29.43 6.28
N THR A 80 26.08 28.12 6.25
CA THR A 80 27.38 27.56 6.66
C THR A 80 28.43 27.64 5.54
N SER A 81 28.04 28.05 4.34
CA SER A 81 28.98 28.21 3.25
C SER A 81 30.05 29.25 3.62
N PRO A 82 31.34 28.94 3.41
CA PRO A 82 32.45 29.77 3.88
C PRO A 82 32.37 31.20 3.32
N VAL A 83 31.92 31.35 2.08
CA VAL A 83 31.74 32.64 1.41
C VAL A 83 30.67 33.51 2.09
N ASN A 84 29.56 32.92 2.53
CA ASN A 84 28.52 33.68 3.23
C ASN A 84 28.91 33.98 4.67
N LEU A 85 29.64 33.09 5.33
CA LEU A 85 30.21 33.34 6.66
C LEU A 85 31.19 34.51 6.62
N GLU A 86 32.13 34.55 5.67
CA GLU A 86 33.06 35.68 5.52
C GLU A 86 32.33 37.01 5.26
N ARG A 87 31.31 36.99 4.39
CA ARG A 87 30.46 38.17 4.13
C ARG A 87 29.71 38.62 5.39
N ALA A 88 29.17 37.69 6.18
CA ALA A 88 28.47 38.00 7.42
C ALA A 88 29.43 38.57 8.48
N ILE A 89 30.60 37.95 8.67
CA ILE A 89 31.65 38.41 9.59
C ILE A 89 32.06 39.86 9.24
N LYS A 90 32.30 40.13 7.95
CA LYS A 90 32.63 41.48 7.45
C LYS A 90 31.49 42.48 7.66
N LYS A 91 30.23 42.07 7.42
CA LYS A 91 29.04 42.91 7.58
C LYS A 91 28.79 43.31 9.04
N TYR A 92 28.94 42.37 9.97
CA TYR A 92 28.69 42.60 11.40
C TYR A 92 29.94 43.05 12.18
N ARG A 93 31.06 43.30 11.49
CA ARG A 93 32.36 43.68 12.09
C ARG A 93 32.80 42.73 13.22
N LEU A 94 32.49 41.45 13.07
CA LEU A 94 32.90 40.42 14.01
C LEU A 94 34.38 40.13 13.78
N ASN A 95 35.19 40.12 14.84
CA ASN A 95 36.59 39.68 14.76
C ASN A 95 36.65 38.16 14.98
N MET A 96 36.09 37.40 14.03
CA MET A 96 36.16 35.95 14.01
C MET A 96 37.23 35.52 13.00
N THR A 97 38.34 34.99 13.52
CA THR A 97 39.37 34.32 12.71
C THR A 97 39.06 32.84 12.58
N MET A 98 39.30 32.24 11.41
CA MET A 98 39.20 30.78 11.22
C MET A 98 40.03 30.07 12.30
N PRO A 99 39.46 29.13 13.08
CA PRO A 99 40.20 28.44 14.13
C PRO A 99 41.35 27.64 13.53
N LYS A 100 42.47 27.57 14.25
CA LYS A 100 43.64 26.81 13.81
C LYS A 100 43.30 25.32 13.82
N GLY A 101 43.94 24.52 12.97
CA GLY A 101 43.62 23.09 12.80
C GLY A 101 43.72 22.26 14.09
N ASN A 102 44.51 22.71 15.08
CA ASN A 102 44.62 22.11 16.42
C ASN A 102 43.42 22.42 17.35
N GLN A 103 42.54 23.33 16.96
CA GLN A 103 41.29 23.66 17.67
C GLN A 103 40.07 23.00 17.02
N VAL A 104 40.27 22.26 15.92
CA VAL A 104 39.19 21.59 15.18
C VAL A 104 39.14 20.12 15.60
N VAL A 105 38.13 19.75 16.38
CA VAL A 105 37.86 18.36 16.74
C VAL A 105 37.13 17.67 15.58
N LYS A 106 37.79 16.77 14.87
CA LYS A 106 37.16 15.91 13.87
C LYS A 106 36.56 14.70 14.57
N ILE A 107 35.23 14.60 14.55
CA ILE A 107 34.50 13.45 15.07
C ILE A 107 34.47 12.42 13.94
N SER A 108 35.27 11.36 14.04
CA SER A 108 35.43 10.36 12.98
C SER A 108 34.24 9.41 12.89
N ASN A 109 33.65 9.04 14.02
CA ASN A 109 32.56 8.07 14.07
C ASN A 109 31.44 8.61 14.97
N TRP A 110 30.34 9.05 14.36
CA TRP A 110 29.09 9.31 15.08
C TRP A 110 28.33 7.99 15.18
N ASP A 111 28.77 7.13 16.09
CA ASP A 111 28.03 5.94 16.47
C ASP A 111 26.92 6.44 17.41
N GLY A 112 25.65 6.25 17.03
CA GLY A 112 24.46 6.83 17.66
C GLY A 112 24.16 6.41 19.11
N GLN A 113 25.18 6.13 19.92
CA GLN A 113 25.07 5.92 21.35
C GLN A 113 25.70 7.10 22.08
N ALA A 114 24.83 7.90 22.71
CA ALA A 114 25.19 8.93 23.65
C ALA A 114 26.15 8.37 24.72
N GLY A 115 27.35 8.92 24.81
CA GLY A 115 28.23 8.67 25.96
C GLY A 115 29.71 8.64 25.61
N THR A 116 30.39 9.75 25.92
CA THR A 116 31.85 9.86 26.08
C THR A 116 32.68 9.83 24.79
N ALA A 117 32.77 11.00 24.14
CA ALA A 117 33.90 11.29 23.24
C ALA A 117 35.19 11.26 24.09
N LYS A 118 35.95 10.16 23.99
CA LYS A 118 37.28 10.05 24.57
C LYS A 118 38.23 10.90 23.73
N VAL A 119 38.60 12.05 24.26
CA VAL A 119 39.54 12.98 23.63
C VAL A 119 40.94 12.37 23.74
N GLU A 120 41.45 11.82 22.63
CA GLU A 120 42.82 11.33 22.55
C GLU A 120 43.74 12.49 22.14
N HIS A 121 44.57 12.94 23.08
CA HIS A 121 45.65 13.89 22.82
C HIS A 121 46.89 13.12 22.38
N ARG A 122 47.42 13.44 21.19
CA ARG A 122 48.79 13.09 20.81
C ARG A 122 49.44 14.23 20.05
#